data_AF-A0AAW7D5J3-F1
#
_entry.id   AF-A0AAW7D5J3-F1
#
_cell.length_a   1.000
_cell.length_b   1.000
_cell.length_c   1.000
_cell.angle_alpha   90.00
_cell.angle_beta   90.00
_cell.angle_gamma   90.00
#
_symmetry.space_group_name_H-M   'P 1'
#
loop_
_entity.id
_entity.type
_entity.pdbx_description
1 polymer ?
#
loop_
_entity_poly.entity_id
_entity_poly.type
_entity_poly.pdbx_seq_one_letter_code
_entity_poly.pdbx_strand_id
1 'polypeptide(L)'
;MSHLTREQRYTICTMLQSGYPQCEIARVINKDKSVVSREIRRNADARSGEYKDDLAHRKYLKRQAYKAKARTFTPEVEAYVRDKLRLKYSPEQIAGVAKTNGDNCVSHERIYQFIWQDKRKKGTLYLDLRNRGRRYKKRSVIYDKRGTIPNRTDISLRPPEVELRERFGDLEIDLIIGKDHKGAILTINDRATGIARLRKLDGKDAEQLALVTIDCLEDWKPFLKTITSDNGKEFSCHQMVAGDLKIDFFFAKPYASWQRGSNENYNRLVRQYIPKKVDFNYVTHEYVNYVEQQINNRPRKRFGYLSPNQIFDGIWNLLEKSG
;
A
#
# COMPACT_ATOMS: atom_id res chain seq x y z
N MET A 1 -8.67 -21.63 -26.31
CA MET A 1 -8.23 -22.41 -27.50
C MET A 1 -6.73 -22.23 -27.64
N SER A 2 -5.94 -23.29 -27.47
CA SER A 2 -4.46 -23.21 -27.51
C SER A 2 -3.97 -22.96 -28.94
N HIS A 3 -3.00 -22.06 -29.10
CA HIS A 3 -2.36 -21.81 -30.39
C HIS A 3 -1.53 -23.02 -30.82
N LEU A 4 -1.48 -23.31 -32.13
CA LEU A 4 -0.58 -24.33 -32.67
C LEU A 4 0.88 -23.91 -32.49
N THR A 5 1.75 -24.84 -32.12
CA THR A 5 3.19 -24.61 -32.00
C THR A 5 3.86 -24.59 -33.39
N ARG A 6 5.18 -24.34 -33.46
CA ARG A 6 5.90 -24.40 -34.74
C ARG A 6 6.00 -25.85 -35.22
N GLU A 7 6.28 -26.76 -34.31
CA GLU A 7 6.38 -28.20 -34.54
C GLU A 7 5.06 -28.76 -35.06
N GLN A 8 3.93 -28.38 -34.46
CA GLN A 8 2.61 -28.80 -34.94
C GLN A 8 2.31 -28.32 -36.36
N ARG A 9 2.79 -27.12 -36.76
CA ARG A 9 2.64 -26.64 -38.15
C ARG A 9 3.52 -27.40 -39.12
N TYR A 10 4.74 -27.74 -38.70
CA TYR A 10 5.63 -28.61 -39.46
C TYR A 10 4.98 -29.98 -39.69
N THR A 11 4.44 -30.61 -38.64
CA THR A 11 3.72 -31.89 -38.75
C THR A 11 2.51 -31.80 -39.70
N ILE A 12 1.72 -30.71 -39.64
CA ILE A 12 0.61 -30.49 -40.58
C ILE A 12 1.14 -30.43 -42.03
N CYS A 13 2.24 -29.70 -42.28
CA CYS A 13 2.84 -29.57 -43.61
C CYS A 13 3.30 -30.92 -44.16
N THR A 14 4.11 -31.65 -43.40
CA THR A 14 4.65 -32.96 -43.81
C THR A 14 3.54 -33.97 -44.08
N MET A 15 2.55 -34.09 -43.18
CA MET A 15 1.47 -35.05 -43.35
C MET A 15 0.54 -34.69 -44.52
N LEU A 16 0.29 -33.41 -44.79
CA LEU A 16 -0.46 -32.99 -45.97
C LEU A 16 0.29 -33.35 -47.27
N GLN A 17 1.60 -33.15 -47.31
CA GLN A 17 2.44 -33.53 -48.46
C GLN A 17 2.45 -35.05 -48.69
N SER A 18 2.37 -35.84 -47.63
CA SER A 18 2.24 -37.30 -47.70
C SER A 18 0.81 -37.80 -47.94
N GLY A 19 -0.16 -36.91 -48.22
CA GLY A 19 -1.53 -37.27 -48.62
C GLY A 19 -2.47 -37.67 -47.48
N TYR A 20 -2.09 -37.47 -46.21
CA TYR A 20 -2.93 -37.85 -45.08
C TYR A 20 -4.17 -36.93 -44.94
N PRO A 21 -5.34 -37.48 -44.56
CA PRO A 21 -6.55 -36.67 -44.37
C PRO A 21 -6.45 -35.80 -43.10
N GLN A 22 -7.10 -34.63 -43.12
CA GLN A 22 -7.05 -33.66 -42.00
C GLN A 22 -7.52 -34.24 -40.66
N CYS A 23 -8.37 -35.26 -40.65
CA CYS A 23 -8.81 -35.94 -39.43
C CYS A 23 -7.67 -36.71 -38.75
N GLU A 24 -6.78 -37.34 -39.51
CA GLU A 24 -5.62 -38.06 -38.97
C GLU A 24 -4.55 -37.11 -38.50
N ILE A 25 -4.29 -36.05 -39.27
CA ILE A 25 -3.39 -34.96 -38.86
C ILE A 25 -3.82 -34.39 -37.50
N ALA A 26 -5.12 -34.15 -37.34
CA ALA A 26 -5.70 -33.63 -36.10
C ALA A 26 -5.47 -34.58 -34.91
N ARG A 27 -5.62 -35.90 -35.11
CA ARG A 27 -5.31 -36.92 -34.09
C ARG A 27 -3.83 -36.90 -33.71
N VAL A 28 -2.92 -36.86 -34.69
CA VAL A 28 -1.47 -36.87 -34.46
C VAL A 28 -1.01 -35.66 -33.66
N ILE A 29 -1.50 -34.46 -33.99
CA ILE A 29 -1.12 -33.23 -33.25
C ILE A 29 -1.95 -33.00 -31.98
N ASN A 30 -2.85 -33.92 -31.64
CA ASN A 30 -3.78 -33.84 -30.51
C ASN A 30 -4.61 -32.53 -30.50
N LYS A 31 -5.34 -32.29 -31.60
CA LYS A 31 -6.25 -31.14 -31.78
C LYS A 31 -7.55 -31.56 -32.46
N ASP A 32 -8.58 -30.74 -32.35
CA ASP A 32 -9.79 -30.91 -33.14
C ASP A 32 -9.53 -30.73 -34.65
N LYS A 33 -10.24 -31.50 -35.48
CA LYS A 33 -10.24 -31.36 -36.96
C LYS A 33 -10.52 -29.92 -37.40
N SER A 34 -11.40 -29.22 -36.68
CA SER A 34 -11.74 -27.81 -36.96
C SER A 34 -10.56 -26.85 -36.76
N VAL A 35 -9.57 -27.19 -35.93
CA VAL A 35 -8.34 -26.40 -35.73
C VAL A 35 -7.43 -26.54 -36.94
N VAL A 36 -7.21 -27.77 -37.43
CA VAL A 36 -6.40 -28.05 -38.63
C VAL A 36 -7.00 -27.38 -39.86
N SER A 37 -8.31 -27.54 -40.09
CA SER A 37 -9.02 -26.92 -41.20
C SER A 37 -8.89 -25.38 -41.19
N ARG A 38 -9.10 -24.74 -40.02
CA ARG A 38 -8.94 -23.29 -39.87
C ARG A 38 -7.50 -22.83 -40.04
N GLU A 39 -6.52 -23.60 -39.58
CA GLU A 39 -5.10 -23.28 -39.74
C GLU A 39 -4.72 -23.28 -41.22
N ILE A 40 -5.08 -24.33 -41.96
CA ILE A 40 -4.77 -24.46 -43.39
C ILE A 40 -5.42 -23.31 -44.16
N ARG A 41 -6.74 -23.14 -44.03
CA ARG A 41 -7.50 -22.10 -44.72
C ARG A 41 -6.96 -20.69 -44.48
N ARG A 42 -6.49 -20.40 -43.26
CA ARG A 42 -6.00 -19.07 -42.89
C ARG A 42 -4.56 -18.81 -43.35
N ASN A 43 -3.77 -19.86 -43.57
CA ASN A 43 -2.33 -19.73 -43.71
C ASN A 43 -1.73 -20.25 -45.02
N ALA A 44 -2.46 -21.06 -45.78
CA ALA A 44 -2.06 -21.51 -47.10
C ALA A 44 -1.65 -20.33 -48.00
N ASP A 45 -0.73 -20.58 -48.93
CA ASP A 45 -0.32 -19.60 -49.92
C ASP A 45 -1.52 -19.20 -50.79
N ALA A 46 -1.71 -17.91 -50.99
CA ALA A 46 -2.90 -17.42 -51.71
C ALA A 46 -2.80 -17.62 -53.23
N ARG A 47 -1.58 -17.81 -53.76
CA ARG A 47 -1.33 -18.02 -55.19
C ARG A 47 -1.32 -19.51 -55.53
N SER A 48 -0.58 -20.31 -54.77
CA SER A 48 -0.48 -21.75 -55.04
C SER A 48 -1.51 -22.62 -54.31
N GLY A 49 -2.16 -22.10 -53.27
CA GLY A 49 -3.05 -22.88 -52.41
C GLY A 49 -2.32 -23.83 -51.46
N GLU A 50 -0.98 -23.93 -51.56
CA GLU A 50 -0.19 -24.86 -50.78
C GLU A 50 -0.03 -24.41 -49.32
N TYR A 51 -0.10 -25.37 -48.40
CA TYR A 51 0.24 -25.13 -47.00
C TYR A 51 1.74 -25.36 -46.77
N LYS A 52 2.45 -24.28 -46.39
CA LYS A 52 3.87 -24.33 -45.99
C LYS A 52 3.98 -23.87 -44.53
N ASP A 53 4.64 -24.66 -43.69
CA ASP A 53 4.74 -24.42 -42.25
C ASP A 53 5.47 -23.11 -41.91
N ASP A 54 6.58 -22.79 -42.59
CA ASP A 54 7.30 -21.53 -42.39
C ASP A 54 6.45 -20.31 -42.78
N LEU A 55 5.70 -20.39 -43.89
CA LEU A 55 4.78 -19.33 -44.29
C LEU A 55 3.65 -19.17 -43.26
N ALA A 56 3.08 -20.29 -42.80
CA ALA A 56 2.02 -20.30 -41.80
C ALA A 56 2.48 -19.71 -40.47
N HIS A 57 3.70 -20.05 -40.05
CA HIS A 57 4.30 -19.51 -38.83
C HIS A 57 4.56 -18.01 -38.96
N ARG A 58 5.14 -17.53 -40.07
CA ARG A 58 5.32 -16.09 -40.32
C ARG A 58 3.99 -15.33 -40.34
N LYS A 59 2.97 -15.85 -41.01
CA LYS A 59 1.62 -15.25 -41.03
C LYS A 59 1.01 -15.19 -39.62
N TYR A 60 1.20 -16.24 -38.81
CA TYR A 60 0.78 -16.26 -37.41
C TYR A 60 1.51 -15.18 -36.58
N LEU A 61 2.83 -15.12 -36.64
CA LEU A 61 3.62 -14.10 -35.93
C LEU A 61 3.22 -12.68 -36.34
N LYS A 62 3.03 -12.44 -37.64
CA LYS A 62 2.53 -11.16 -38.16
C LYS A 62 1.19 -10.80 -37.51
N ARG A 63 0.21 -11.72 -37.53
CA ARG A 63 -1.10 -11.47 -36.88
C ARG A 63 -0.98 -11.21 -35.38
N GLN A 64 -0.10 -11.89 -34.67
CA GLN A 64 0.12 -11.63 -33.24
C GLN A 64 0.74 -10.26 -32.98
N ALA A 65 1.67 -9.82 -33.84
CA ALA A 65 2.30 -8.51 -33.75
C ALA A 65 1.29 -7.36 -33.98
N TYR A 66 0.37 -7.52 -34.94
CA TYR A 66 -0.64 -6.51 -35.29
C TYR A 66 -2.01 -6.72 -34.61
N LYS A 67 -2.14 -7.74 -33.74
CA LYS A 67 -3.38 -7.97 -33.00
C LYS A 67 -3.68 -6.74 -32.15
N ALA A 68 -4.86 -6.13 -32.36
CA ALA A 68 -5.32 -5.03 -31.51
C ALA A 68 -5.31 -5.49 -30.05
N LYS A 69 -4.43 -4.87 -29.25
CA LYS A 69 -4.38 -5.09 -27.80
C LYS A 69 -5.35 -4.10 -27.19
N ALA A 70 -6.29 -4.59 -26.39
CA ALA A 70 -7.16 -3.71 -25.61
C ALA A 70 -6.27 -2.73 -24.81
N ARG A 71 -6.40 -1.43 -25.09
CA ARG A 71 -5.71 -0.40 -24.32
C ARG A 71 -6.51 -0.17 -23.05
N THR A 72 -6.18 -0.93 -22.02
CA THR A 72 -6.79 -0.76 -20.69
C THR A 72 -6.25 0.46 -19.94
N PHE A 73 -5.08 0.96 -20.35
CA PHE A 73 -4.51 2.21 -19.85
C PHE A 73 -4.87 3.35 -20.80
N THR A 74 -6.13 3.81 -20.71
CA THR A 74 -6.64 4.94 -21.49
C THR A 74 -6.15 6.27 -20.90
N PRO A 75 -6.25 7.40 -21.63
CA PRO A 75 -5.91 8.72 -21.09
C PRO A 75 -6.63 9.06 -19.78
N GLU A 76 -7.89 8.65 -19.65
CA GLU A 76 -8.70 8.87 -18.45
C GLU A 76 -8.14 8.08 -17.25
N VAL A 77 -7.78 6.80 -17.47
CA VAL A 77 -7.15 5.97 -16.43
C VAL A 77 -5.77 6.51 -16.07
N GLU A 78 -5.01 7.02 -17.04
CA GLU A 78 -3.71 7.66 -16.77
C GLU A 78 -3.88 8.92 -15.91
N ALA A 79 -4.84 9.79 -16.23
CA ALA A 79 -5.14 10.99 -15.46
C ALA A 79 -5.54 10.63 -14.02
N TYR A 80 -6.46 9.69 -13.84
CA TYR A 80 -6.85 9.16 -12.53
C TYR A 80 -5.65 8.65 -11.73
N VAL A 81 -4.78 7.85 -12.35
CA VAL A 81 -3.57 7.33 -11.70
C VAL A 81 -2.64 8.48 -11.27
N ARG A 82 -2.42 9.48 -12.13
CA ARG A 82 -1.56 10.64 -11.81
C ARG A 82 -2.13 11.44 -10.64
N ASP A 83 -3.44 11.69 -10.62
CA ASP A 83 -4.09 12.44 -9.55
C ASP A 83 -4.00 11.71 -8.21
N LYS A 84 -4.27 10.41 -8.18
CA LYS A 84 -4.13 9.63 -6.95
C LYS A 84 -2.67 9.47 -6.49
N LEU A 85 -1.71 9.41 -7.42
CA LEU A 85 -0.28 9.45 -7.07
C LEU A 85 0.11 10.79 -6.42
N ARG A 86 -0.42 11.92 -6.88
CA ARG A 86 -0.18 13.23 -6.23
C ARG A 86 -0.70 13.28 -4.80
N LEU A 87 -1.84 12.63 -4.54
CA LEU A 87 -2.36 12.36 -3.19
C LEU A 87 -1.57 11.29 -2.41
N LYS A 88 -0.41 10.89 -2.95
CA LYS A 88 0.54 9.91 -2.42
C LYS A 88 0.03 8.48 -2.37
N TYR A 89 -1.08 8.13 -3.02
CA TYR A 89 -1.62 6.77 -2.96
C TYR A 89 -0.62 5.77 -3.58
N SER A 90 -0.55 4.56 -3.02
CA SER A 90 0.24 3.49 -3.64
C SER A 90 -0.49 2.94 -4.86
N PRO A 91 0.22 2.39 -5.86
CA PRO A 91 -0.41 1.71 -7.00
C PRO A 91 -1.46 0.66 -6.59
N GLU A 92 -1.22 -0.04 -5.47
CA GLU A 92 -2.17 -1.00 -4.91
C GLU A 92 -3.43 -0.35 -4.33
N GLN A 93 -3.31 0.83 -3.69
CA GLN A 93 -4.46 1.61 -3.23
C GLN A 93 -5.26 2.14 -4.41
N ILE A 94 -4.60 2.65 -5.45
CA ILE A 94 -5.25 3.22 -6.64
C ILE A 94 -6.10 2.17 -7.34
N ALA A 95 -5.52 1.01 -7.66
CA ALA A 95 -6.21 -0.08 -8.31
C ALA A 95 -7.30 -0.70 -7.41
N GLY A 96 -7.04 -0.78 -6.10
CA GLY A 96 -7.97 -1.32 -5.12
C GLY A 96 -9.24 -0.48 -4.94
N VAL A 97 -9.08 0.84 -4.79
CA VAL A 97 -10.23 1.77 -4.73
C VAL A 97 -11.05 1.71 -6.00
N ALA A 98 -10.41 1.79 -7.17
CA ALA A 98 -11.12 1.72 -8.44
C ALA A 98 -11.92 0.41 -8.58
N LYS A 99 -11.31 -0.72 -8.22
CA LYS A 99 -12.00 -2.02 -8.21
C LYS A 99 -13.21 -2.04 -7.26
N THR A 100 -13.08 -1.44 -6.08
CA THR A 100 -14.14 -1.41 -5.06
C THR A 100 -15.33 -0.55 -5.51
N ASN A 101 -15.06 0.53 -6.24
CA ASN A 101 -16.08 1.41 -6.81
C ASN A 101 -16.72 0.88 -8.11
N GLY A 102 -16.17 -0.20 -8.69
CA GLY A 102 -16.57 -0.67 -10.03
C GLY A 102 -16.00 0.17 -11.18
N ASP A 103 -15.03 1.05 -10.90
CA ASP A 103 -14.38 1.90 -11.89
C ASP A 103 -13.40 1.10 -12.76
N ASN A 104 -13.31 1.46 -14.04
CA ASN A 104 -12.29 0.90 -14.94
C ASN A 104 -10.90 1.39 -14.53
N CYS A 105 -10.00 0.45 -14.19
CA CYS A 105 -8.61 0.75 -13.90
C CYS A 105 -7.70 -0.41 -14.30
N VAL A 106 -6.41 -0.12 -14.47
CA VAL A 106 -5.39 -1.13 -14.73
C VAL A 106 -4.90 -1.77 -13.42
N SER A 107 -4.23 -2.92 -13.53
CA SER A 107 -3.61 -3.55 -12.37
C SER A 107 -2.52 -2.66 -11.75
N HIS A 108 -2.28 -2.81 -10.45
CA HIS A 108 -1.21 -2.08 -9.75
C HIS A 108 0.18 -2.32 -10.39
N GLU A 109 0.42 -3.51 -10.97
CA GLU A 109 1.65 -3.80 -11.72
C GLU A 109 1.76 -2.94 -12.97
N ARG A 110 0.66 -2.74 -13.71
CA ARG A 110 0.67 -1.85 -14.88
C ARG A 110 0.94 -0.39 -14.48
N ILE A 111 0.41 0.05 -13.34
CA ILE A 111 0.72 1.37 -12.76
C ILE A 111 2.22 1.46 -12.40
N TYR A 112 2.81 0.44 -11.80
CA TYR A 112 4.26 0.42 -11.54
C TYR A 112 5.07 0.51 -12.84
N GLN A 113 4.72 -0.27 -13.86
CA GLN A 113 5.37 -0.19 -15.17
C GLN A 113 5.31 1.22 -15.76
N PHE A 114 4.17 1.90 -15.64
CA PHE A 114 4.01 3.28 -16.07
C PHE A 114 4.93 4.25 -15.29
N ILE A 115 4.97 4.16 -13.96
CA ILE A 115 5.84 4.99 -13.13
C ILE A 115 7.33 4.74 -13.46
N TRP A 116 7.73 3.50 -13.69
CA TRP A 116 9.12 3.18 -14.04
C TRP A 116 9.49 3.61 -15.46
N GLN A 117 8.54 3.57 -16.41
CA GLN A 117 8.72 4.13 -17.75
C GLN A 117 8.91 5.66 -17.68
N ASP A 118 8.08 6.35 -16.89
CA ASP A 118 8.22 7.79 -16.62
C ASP A 118 9.60 8.12 -16.03
N LYS A 119 10.02 7.38 -15.00
CA LYS A 119 11.36 7.55 -14.40
C LYS A 119 12.50 7.35 -15.42
N ARG A 120 12.41 6.34 -16.30
CA ARG A 120 13.43 6.11 -17.36
C ARG A 120 13.49 7.28 -18.34
N LYS A 121 12.38 7.99 -18.53
CA LYS A 121 12.28 9.23 -19.31
C LYS A 121 12.58 10.49 -18.48
N LYS A 122 13.23 10.35 -17.32
CA LYS A 122 13.56 11.44 -16.37
C LYS A 122 12.34 12.14 -15.74
N GLY A 123 11.16 11.51 -15.77
CA GLY A 123 9.98 11.99 -15.06
C GLY A 123 10.07 11.79 -13.54
N THR A 124 9.07 12.32 -12.82
CA THR A 124 9.08 12.49 -11.37
C THR A 124 8.04 11.63 -10.63
N LEU A 125 7.22 10.84 -11.32
CA LEU A 125 6.11 10.09 -10.67
C LEU A 125 6.58 9.16 -9.55
N TYR A 126 7.80 8.64 -9.65
CA TYR A 126 8.36 7.76 -8.62
C TYR A 126 8.63 8.48 -7.28
N LEU A 127 8.70 9.82 -7.26
CA LEU A 127 8.91 10.61 -6.05
C LEU A 127 7.68 10.60 -5.13
N ASP A 128 6.51 10.36 -5.71
CA ASP A 128 5.23 10.22 -4.99
C ASP A 128 5.06 8.84 -4.34
N LEU A 129 5.87 7.85 -4.73
CA LEU A 129 5.88 6.55 -4.09
C LEU A 129 6.56 6.62 -2.72
N ARG A 130 5.95 5.97 -1.73
CA ARG A 130 6.44 5.88 -0.34
C ARG A 130 7.94 5.59 -0.20
N ASN A 131 8.43 4.60 -0.94
CA ASN A 131 9.83 4.19 -0.88
C ASN A 131 10.69 4.78 -2.01
N ARG A 132 10.09 5.50 -2.97
CA ARG A 132 10.77 6.02 -4.18
C ARG A 132 11.61 4.97 -4.94
N GLY A 133 11.24 3.69 -4.83
CA GLY A 133 11.98 2.55 -5.39
C GLY A 133 13.17 2.05 -4.57
N ARG A 134 13.41 2.58 -3.37
CA ARG A 134 14.44 2.07 -2.46
C ARG A 134 14.01 0.72 -1.87
N ARG A 135 14.89 -0.28 -1.98
CA ARG A 135 14.73 -1.55 -1.28
C ARG A 135 14.90 -1.35 0.23
N TYR A 136 14.18 -2.14 1.03
CA TYR A 136 14.41 -2.17 2.47
C TYR A 136 15.86 -2.60 2.72
N LYS A 137 16.63 -1.77 3.42
CA LYS A 137 17.92 -2.19 3.97
C LYS A 137 17.64 -2.89 5.29
N LYS A 138 18.22 -4.07 5.51
CA LYS A 138 18.28 -4.66 6.85
C LYS A 138 19.01 -3.66 7.75
N ARG A 139 18.36 -3.20 8.81
CA ARG A 139 19.01 -2.38 9.83
C ARG A 139 19.78 -3.30 10.76
N SER A 140 21.04 -2.98 11.01
CA SER A 140 21.78 -3.50 12.16
C SER A 140 21.19 -2.88 13.42
N VAL A 141 21.04 -3.70 14.46
CA VAL A 141 20.59 -3.25 15.78
C VAL A 141 21.75 -2.47 16.39
N ILE A 142 21.53 -1.18 16.67
CA ILE A 142 22.48 -0.37 17.44
C ILE A 142 21.95 -0.32 18.87
N TYR A 143 22.81 -0.69 19.80
CA TYR A 143 22.50 -0.81 21.22
C TYR A 143 22.52 0.57 21.87
N ASP A 144 21.37 1.03 22.37
CA ASP A 144 21.29 2.20 23.25
C ASP A 144 20.96 1.74 24.67
N LYS A 145 21.73 2.21 25.65
CA LYS A 145 21.63 1.85 27.08
C LYS A 145 21.00 2.98 27.90
N ARG A 146 19.93 3.61 27.40
CA ARG A 146 19.26 4.71 28.13
C ARG A 146 18.38 4.15 29.25
N GLY A 147 18.50 4.76 30.43
CA GLY A 147 17.90 4.30 31.69
C GLY A 147 16.38 4.14 31.69
N THR A 148 15.87 3.52 32.75
CA THR A 148 14.47 3.11 32.91
C THR A 148 13.55 4.28 33.29
N ILE A 149 12.38 4.36 32.66
CA ILE A 149 11.29 5.26 33.05
C ILE A 149 10.72 4.78 34.40
N PRO A 150 10.65 5.64 35.43
CA PRO A 150 10.04 5.29 36.71
C PRO A 150 8.57 4.88 36.54
N ASN A 151 8.09 3.93 37.35
CA ASN A 151 6.68 3.51 37.41
C ASN A 151 6.06 3.01 36.09
N ARG A 152 6.88 2.63 35.10
CA ARG A 152 6.37 2.13 33.83
C ARG A 152 5.62 0.81 33.98
N THR A 153 4.50 0.67 33.29
CA THR A 153 3.79 -0.62 33.13
C THR A 153 4.29 -1.32 31.88
N ASP A 154 4.79 -2.55 32.01
CA ASP A 154 5.28 -3.33 30.87
C ASP A 154 4.12 -3.75 29.96
N ILE A 155 4.35 -3.74 28.65
CA ILE A 155 3.37 -4.16 27.64
C ILE A 155 2.86 -5.60 27.80
N SER A 156 3.58 -6.46 28.51
CA SER A 156 3.11 -7.82 28.82
C SER A 156 1.90 -7.84 29.76
N LEU A 157 1.65 -6.75 30.49
CA LEU A 157 0.46 -6.57 31.32
C LEU A 157 -0.72 -5.98 30.54
N ARG A 158 -0.53 -5.63 29.27
CA ARG A 158 -1.59 -5.06 28.44
C ARG A 158 -2.68 -6.11 28.18
N PRO A 159 -3.97 -5.75 28.32
CA PRO A 159 -5.07 -6.68 28.05
C PRO A 159 -4.97 -7.30 26.64
N PRO A 160 -5.20 -8.62 26.50
CA PRO A 160 -5.03 -9.32 25.21
C PRO A 160 -5.99 -8.84 24.12
N GLU A 161 -7.16 -8.32 24.50
CA GLU A 161 -8.15 -7.69 23.62
C GLU A 161 -7.56 -6.54 22.76
N VAL A 162 -6.51 -5.86 23.23
CA VAL A 162 -5.82 -4.78 22.49
C VAL A 162 -5.12 -5.31 21.21
N GLU A 163 -4.78 -6.60 21.18
CA GLU A 163 -4.20 -7.24 19.99
C GLU A 163 -5.23 -7.57 18.91
N LEU A 164 -6.51 -7.69 19.28
CA LEU A 164 -7.60 -7.98 18.34
C LEU A 164 -7.86 -6.80 17.39
N ARG A 165 -7.64 -5.57 17.87
CA ARG A 165 -7.85 -4.32 17.11
C ARG A 165 -9.30 -4.14 16.64
N GLU A 166 -10.24 -4.46 17.53
CA GLU A 166 -11.67 -4.47 17.22
C GLU A 166 -12.44 -3.29 17.83
N ARG A 167 -11.84 -2.56 18.79
CA ARG A 167 -12.46 -1.39 19.43
C ARG A 167 -11.63 -0.13 19.26
N PHE A 168 -12.32 0.99 19.23
CA PHE A 168 -11.70 2.29 19.34
C PHE A 168 -11.21 2.56 20.77
N GLY A 169 -10.13 3.34 20.90
CA GLY A 169 -9.61 3.81 22.19
C GLY A 169 -8.33 3.11 22.66
N ASP A 170 -7.78 2.21 21.86
CA ASP A 170 -6.47 1.59 22.09
C ASP A 170 -5.43 2.26 21.20
N LEU A 171 -4.73 3.25 21.77
CA LEU A 171 -3.86 4.15 21.06
C LEU A 171 -2.38 3.72 21.16
N GLU A 172 -1.63 3.93 20.09
CA GLU A 172 -0.17 3.95 20.15
C GLU A 172 0.33 5.38 19.96
N ILE A 173 1.28 5.82 20.78
CA ILE A 173 1.91 7.15 20.64
C ILE A 173 3.40 7.07 20.31
N ASP A 174 3.90 7.93 19.43
CA ASP A 174 5.31 7.99 19.06
C ASP A 174 5.74 9.44 18.79
N LEU A 175 7.05 9.69 18.82
CA LEU A 175 7.61 11.01 18.59
C LEU A 175 8.51 11.01 17.34
N ILE A 176 8.06 11.72 16.31
CA ILE A 176 8.86 11.96 15.11
C ILE A 176 9.78 13.15 15.37
N ILE A 177 11.08 12.88 15.52
CA ILE A 177 12.08 13.93 15.74
C ILE A 177 12.50 14.61 14.41
N GLY A 178 12.65 15.94 14.47
CA GLY A 178 13.16 16.79 13.39
C GLY A 178 14.67 16.66 13.16
N LYS A 179 15.19 17.46 12.22
CA LYS A 179 16.64 17.55 11.98
C LYS A 179 17.36 18.06 13.23
N ASP A 180 18.55 17.52 13.50
CA ASP A 180 19.42 17.96 14.60
C ASP A 180 18.73 17.97 15.99
N HIS A 181 17.71 17.10 16.15
CA HIS A 181 16.86 17.02 17.35
C HIS A 181 16.06 18.29 17.68
N LYS A 182 15.87 19.19 16.69
CA LYS A 182 15.07 20.41 16.83
C LYS A 182 13.64 20.18 16.35
N GLY A 183 12.69 20.44 17.24
CA GLY A 183 11.27 20.19 17.03
C GLY A 183 10.91 18.70 17.00
N ALA A 184 9.64 18.44 17.28
CA ALA A 184 9.08 17.10 17.22
C ALA A 184 7.65 17.13 16.69
N ILE A 185 7.18 15.98 16.21
CA ILE A 185 5.78 15.76 15.88
C ILE A 185 5.32 14.54 16.67
N LEU A 186 4.40 14.76 17.61
CA LEU A 186 3.69 13.70 18.30
C LEU A 186 2.74 13.03 17.32
N THR A 187 2.77 11.70 17.28
CA THR A 187 1.82 10.89 16.53
C THR A 187 1.02 10.04 17.51
N ILE A 188 -0.30 10.08 17.40
CA ILE A 188 -1.23 9.31 18.23
C ILE A 188 -2.11 8.54 17.26
N ASN A 189 -2.07 7.21 17.27
CA ASN A 189 -2.77 6.40 16.28
C ASN A 189 -3.58 5.29 16.94
N ASP A 190 -4.87 5.26 16.66
CA ASP A 190 -5.77 4.21 17.13
C ASP A 190 -5.51 2.90 16.37
N ARG A 191 -5.40 1.80 17.12
CA ARG A 191 -5.00 0.51 16.55
C ARG A 191 -6.09 -0.14 15.70
N ALA A 192 -7.37 0.07 16.01
CA ALA A 192 -8.50 -0.56 15.34
C ALA A 192 -8.89 0.16 14.04
N THR A 193 -9.10 1.47 14.14
CA THR A 193 -9.55 2.34 13.04
C THR A 193 -8.40 2.88 12.20
N GLY A 194 -7.19 2.94 12.76
CA GLY A 194 -6.05 3.58 12.12
C GLY A 194 -6.21 5.09 11.93
N ILE A 195 -7.20 5.71 12.59
CA ILE A 195 -7.30 7.17 12.68
C ILE A 195 -6.17 7.64 13.58
N ALA A 196 -5.64 8.82 13.27
CA ALA A 196 -4.52 9.35 14.03
C ALA A 196 -4.56 10.86 14.13
N ARG A 197 -3.95 11.37 15.20
CA ARG A 197 -3.72 12.78 15.43
C ARG A 197 -2.22 13.08 15.35
N LEU A 198 -1.89 14.23 14.78
CA LEU A 198 -0.55 14.77 14.66
C LEU A 198 -0.48 16.12 15.36
N ARG A 199 0.48 16.30 16.26
CA ARG A 199 0.73 17.60 16.90
C ARG A 199 2.20 17.96 16.78
N LYS A 200 2.48 19.15 16.27
CA LYS A 200 3.84 19.70 16.28
C LYS A 200 4.15 20.17 17.71
N LEU A 201 5.37 19.91 18.16
CA LEU A 201 5.92 20.35 19.42
C LEU A 201 7.20 21.16 19.14
N ASP A 202 7.43 22.19 19.94
CA ASP A 202 8.64 23.01 19.85
C ASP A 202 9.89 22.27 20.37
N GLY A 203 9.67 21.29 21.26
CA GLY A 203 10.72 20.45 21.83
C GLY A 203 10.27 19.02 22.11
N LYS A 204 11.06 18.33 22.94
CA LYS A 204 10.81 16.96 23.43
C LYS A 204 10.56 16.93 24.94
N ASP A 205 10.12 18.06 25.48
CA ASP A 205 9.81 18.18 26.90
C ASP A 205 8.65 17.25 27.26
N ALA A 206 8.84 16.45 28.32
CA ALA A 206 7.91 15.38 28.66
C ALA A 206 6.60 15.90 29.25
N GLU A 207 6.65 17.03 29.97
CA GLU A 207 5.47 17.66 30.55
C GLU A 207 4.65 18.35 29.46
N GLN A 208 5.30 19.13 28.58
CA GLN A 208 4.64 19.73 27.41
C GLN A 208 4.00 18.66 26.52
N LEU A 209 4.71 17.56 26.24
CA LEU A 209 4.16 16.45 25.45
C LEU A 209 2.93 15.85 26.10
N ALA A 210 2.95 15.64 27.41
CA ALA A 210 1.83 15.06 28.15
C ALA A 210 0.61 16.00 28.16
N LEU A 211 0.79 17.30 28.39
CA LEU A 211 -0.29 18.30 28.30
C LEU A 211 -0.91 18.34 26.90
N VAL A 212 -0.08 18.38 25.85
CA VAL A 212 -0.55 18.32 24.46
C VAL A 212 -1.27 17.00 24.16
N THR A 213 -0.82 15.89 24.75
CA THR A 213 -1.49 14.58 24.58
C THR A 213 -2.89 14.59 25.20
N ILE A 214 -3.04 15.15 26.40
CA ILE A 214 -4.32 15.26 27.11
C ILE A 214 -5.28 16.15 26.33
N ASP A 215 -4.87 17.38 25.99
CA ASP A 215 -5.66 18.32 25.19
C ASP A 215 -6.10 17.71 23.85
N CYS A 216 -5.16 17.06 23.16
CA CYS A 216 -5.41 16.39 21.89
C CYS A 216 -6.31 15.15 22.00
N LEU A 217 -6.67 14.69 23.19
CA LEU A 217 -7.49 13.48 23.38
C LEU A 217 -8.74 13.73 24.21
N GLU A 218 -8.99 14.97 24.65
CA GLU A 218 -10.08 15.30 25.57
C GLU A 218 -11.46 14.94 24.99
N ASP A 219 -11.67 15.15 23.70
CA ASP A 219 -12.94 14.80 23.03
C ASP A 219 -13.13 13.28 22.83
N TRP A 220 -12.05 12.49 22.89
CA TRP A 220 -12.11 11.03 22.82
C TRP A 220 -12.15 10.34 24.18
N LYS A 221 -11.89 11.10 25.26
CA LYS A 221 -11.69 10.62 26.63
C LYS A 221 -12.71 9.58 27.12
N PRO A 222 -14.04 9.72 26.91
CA PRO A 222 -15.00 8.70 27.36
C PRO A 222 -14.79 7.32 26.74
N PHE A 223 -14.16 7.26 25.57
CA PHE A 223 -14.00 6.06 24.76
C PHE A 223 -12.58 5.49 24.82
N LEU A 224 -11.62 6.22 25.38
CA LEU A 224 -10.24 5.74 25.50
C LEU A 224 -10.14 4.57 26.48
N LYS A 225 -9.18 3.68 26.24
CA LYS A 225 -8.93 2.46 27.02
C LYS A 225 -7.46 2.37 27.39
N THR A 226 -6.58 2.41 26.40
CA THR A 226 -5.15 2.23 26.61
C THR A 226 -4.32 3.16 25.73
N ILE A 227 -3.17 3.58 26.25
CA ILE A 227 -2.08 4.16 25.44
C ILE A 227 -0.86 3.25 25.53
N THR A 228 -0.14 3.08 24.42
CA THR A 228 1.15 2.39 24.38
C THR A 228 2.24 3.25 23.74
N SER A 229 3.33 3.51 24.47
CA SER A 229 4.52 4.21 23.96
C SER A 229 5.75 3.28 23.87
N ASP A 230 6.87 3.79 23.35
CA ASP A 230 8.17 3.16 23.56
C ASP A 230 8.78 3.66 24.88
N ASN A 231 9.98 3.20 25.22
CA ASN A 231 10.71 3.65 26.40
C ASN A 231 11.44 4.99 26.20
N GLY A 232 10.92 5.88 25.34
CA GLY A 232 11.42 7.24 25.18
C GLY A 232 11.24 8.06 26.45
N LYS A 233 12.27 8.83 26.84
CA LYS A 233 12.21 9.68 28.04
C LYS A 233 11.19 10.81 27.89
N GLU A 234 10.86 11.19 26.67
CA GLU A 234 9.77 12.11 26.35
C GLU A 234 8.40 11.65 26.88
N PHE A 235 8.23 10.37 27.20
CA PHE A 235 7.02 9.81 27.80
C PHE A 235 7.15 9.61 29.32
N SER A 236 8.12 10.25 29.99
CA SER A 236 8.29 10.09 31.45
C SER A 236 7.07 10.56 32.25
N CYS A 237 6.33 11.56 31.76
CA CYS A 237 5.10 12.06 32.40
C CYS A 237 3.83 11.25 32.05
N HIS A 238 3.97 9.98 31.65
CA HIS A 238 2.84 9.08 31.33
C HIS A 238 1.80 8.95 32.45
N GLN A 239 2.18 9.03 33.73
CA GLN A 239 1.25 8.93 34.85
C GLN A 239 0.26 10.11 34.87
N MET A 240 0.69 11.30 34.44
CA MET A 240 -0.18 12.47 34.27
C MET A 240 -1.22 12.20 33.18
N VAL A 241 -0.77 11.73 32.02
CA VAL A 241 -1.66 11.36 30.90
C VAL A 241 -2.67 10.27 31.32
N ALA A 242 -2.21 9.23 31.99
CA ALA A 242 -3.04 8.12 32.47
C ALA A 242 -4.08 8.58 33.49
N GLY A 243 -3.69 9.46 34.43
CA GLY A 243 -4.57 10.00 35.46
C GLY A 243 -5.65 10.92 34.88
N ASP A 244 -5.26 11.88 34.04
CA ASP A 244 -6.19 12.85 33.45
C ASP A 244 -7.18 12.18 32.50
N LEU A 245 -6.71 11.29 31.62
CA LEU A 245 -7.55 10.60 30.65
C LEU A 245 -8.26 9.36 31.23
N LYS A 246 -7.93 8.94 32.46
CA LYS A 246 -8.47 7.75 33.14
C LYS A 246 -8.30 6.46 32.34
N ILE A 247 -7.07 6.22 31.88
CA ILE A 247 -6.71 5.07 31.04
C ILE A 247 -5.45 4.37 31.55
N ASP A 248 -5.24 3.14 31.07
CA ASP A 248 -3.98 2.45 31.30
C ASP A 248 -2.91 2.88 30.29
N PHE A 249 -1.67 3.00 30.76
CA PHE A 249 -0.53 3.39 29.93
C PHE A 249 0.56 2.33 29.99
N PHE A 250 0.94 1.80 28.82
CA PHE A 250 1.90 0.70 28.68
C PHE A 250 3.15 1.11 27.90
N PHE A 251 4.26 0.42 28.18
CA PHE A 251 5.54 0.63 27.51
C PHE A 251 5.98 -0.64 26.79
N ALA A 252 6.23 -0.52 25.48
CA ALA A 252 6.76 -1.62 24.68
C ALA A 252 8.13 -2.07 25.19
N LYS A 253 8.48 -3.35 24.98
CA LYS A 253 9.80 -3.84 25.37
C LYS A 253 10.89 -3.18 24.52
N PRO A 254 12.07 -2.89 25.10
CA PRO A 254 13.22 -2.52 24.30
C PRO A 254 13.44 -3.53 23.17
N TYR A 255 13.77 -3.05 21.98
CA TYR A 255 14.06 -3.88 20.80
C TYR A 255 12.88 -4.68 20.22
N ALA A 256 11.66 -4.50 20.74
CA ALA A 256 10.46 -5.16 20.25
C ALA A 256 9.60 -4.23 19.39
N SER A 257 10.20 -3.67 18.33
CA SER A 257 9.52 -2.67 17.46
C SER A 257 8.24 -3.19 16.81
N TRP A 258 8.11 -4.53 16.66
CA TRP A 258 6.88 -5.15 16.15
C TRP A 258 5.66 -4.96 17.05
N GLN A 259 5.87 -4.75 18.36
CA GLN A 259 4.79 -4.51 19.33
C GLN A 259 4.10 -3.15 19.13
N ARG A 260 4.71 -2.25 18.34
CA ARG A 260 4.22 -0.93 17.93
C ARG A 260 4.14 -0.80 16.40
N GLY A 261 3.77 -1.89 15.73
CA GLY A 261 3.77 -1.95 14.27
C GLY A 261 2.84 -0.92 13.61
N SER A 262 1.83 -0.41 14.33
CA SER A 262 0.91 0.59 13.80
C SER A 262 1.59 1.95 13.69
N ASN A 263 2.31 2.40 14.73
CA ASN A 263 3.11 3.63 14.68
C ASN A 263 4.24 3.59 13.67
N GLU A 264 4.96 2.46 13.53
CA GLU A 264 6.00 2.37 12.49
C GLU A 264 5.40 2.52 11.08
N ASN A 265 4.22 1.95 10.84
CA ASN A 265 3.51 2.16 9.58
C ASN A 265 3.09 3.63 9.43
N TYR A 266 2.42 4.18 10.43
CA TYR A 266 1.90 5.54 10.39
C TYR A 266 3.02 6.57 10.20
N ASN A 267 4.11 6.48 10.95
CA ASN A 267 5.26 7.39 10.82
C ASN A 267 5.90 7.31 9.43
N ARG A 268 5.93 6.13 8.80
CA ARG A 268 6.36 5.99 7.41
C ARG A 268 5.38 6.62 6.39
N LEU A 269 4.12 6.86 6.75
CA LEU A 269 3.18 7.65 5.94
C LEU A 269 3.46 9.14 6.10
N VAL A 270 3.62 9.63 7.34
CA VAL A 270 4.01 11.01 7.64
C VAL A 270 5.29 11.40 6.91
N ARG A 271 6.29 10.50 6.89
CA ARG A 271 7.57 10.74 6.19
C ARG A 271 7.47 10.85 4.66
N GLN A 272 6.32 10.58 4.04
CA GLN A 272 6.09 10.90 2.62
C GLN A 272 5.87 12.40 2.39
N TYR A 273 5.30 13.09 3.38
CA TYR A 273 5.03 14.52 3.36
C TYR A 273 6.14 15.31 4.06
N ILE A 274 6.64 14.79 5.19
CA ILE A 274 7.70 15.42 5.99
C ILE A 274 8.92 14.49 6.03
N PRO A 275 9.80 14.53 5.00
CA PRO A 275 10.99 13.68 4.94
C PRO A 275 11.88 13.76 6.17
N LYS A 276 12.75 12.76 6.34
CA LYS A 276 13.81 12.82 7.35
C LYS A 276 14.73 14.02 7.08
N LYS A 277 15.26 14.62 8.14
CA LYS A 277 16.18 15.77 8.10
C LYS A 277 15.56 17.08 7.60
N VAL A 278 14.24 17.16 7.49
CA VAL A 278 13.54 18.45 7.40
C VAL A 278 13.69 19.16 8.74
N ASP A 279 14.03 20.44 8.69
CA ASP A 279 14.00 21.32 9.85
C ASP A 279 12.53 21.68 10.14
N PHE A 280 12.06 21.30 11.34
CA PHE A 280 10.67 21.45 11.74
C PHE A 280 10.29 22.89 12.06
N ASN A 281 11.26 23.82 12.14
CA ASN A 281 10.97 25.24 12.23
C ASN A 281 10.21 25.75 11.01
N TYR A 282 10.45 25.17 9.83
CA TYR A 282 9.74 25.51 8.58
C TYR A 282 8.48 24.68 8.34
N VAL A 283 8.15 23.77 9.25
CA VAL A 283 6.92 22.98 9.20
C VAL A 283 5.88 23.68 10.07
N THR A 284 4.81 24.19 9.47
CA THR A 284 3.76 24.89 10.23
C THR A 284 2.75 23.92 10.84
N HIS A 285 1.98 24.37 11.84
CA HIS A 285 0.91 23.57 12.43
C HIS A 285 -0.17 23.22 11.40
N GLU A 286 -0.50 24.15 10.50
CA GLU A 286 -1.47 23.98 9.42
C GLU A 286 -1.01 22.90 8.44
N TYR A 287 0.29 22.85 8.12
CA TYR A 287 0.82 21.78 7.28
C TYR A 287 0.74 20.42 7.96
N VAL A 288 1.00 20.35 9.27
CA VAL A 288 0.84 19.11 10.03
C VAL A 288 -0.62 18.64 10.04
N ASN A 289 -1.57 19.55 10.24
CA ASN A 289 -3.01 19.26 10.16
C ASN A 289 -3.42 18.80 8.75
N TYR A 290 -2.89 19.44 7.70
CA TYR A 290 -3.09 18.99 6.33
C TYR A 290 -2.58 17.55 6.13
N VAL A 291 -1.38 17.23 6.62
CA VAL A 291 -0.82 15.86 6.52
C VAL A 291 -1.69 14.86 7.28
N GLU A 292 -2.17 15.20 8.47
CA GLU A 292 -3.11 14.39 9.26
C GLU A 292 -4.36 14.07 8.43
N GLN A 293 -5.03 15.09 7.89
CA GLN A 293 -6.22 14.94 7.05
C GLN A 293 -5.95 14.08 5.81
N GLN A 294 -4.83 14.29 5.11
CA GLN A 294 -4.48 13.47 3.94
C GLN A 294 -4.28 12.00 4.32
N ILE A 295 -3.64 11.72 5.45
CA ILE A 295 -3.38 10.35 5.89
C ILE A 295 -4.64 9.66 6.40
N ASN A 296 -5.53 10.38 7.10
CA ASN A 296 -6.79 9.85 7.62
C ASN A 296 -7.86 9.68 6.53
N ASN A 297 -7.75 10.40 5.40
CA ASN A 297 -8.57 10.18 4.21
C ASN A 297 -7.94 9.21 3.20
N ARG A 298 -6.77 8.63 3.50
CA ARG A 298 -6.09 7.72 2.58
C ARG A 298 -6.57 6.28 2.76
N PRO A 299 -7.05 5.60 1.70
CA PRO A 299 -7.61 4.26 1.75
C PRO A 299 -6.62 3.23 2.30
N ARG A 300 -7.09 2.25 3.07
CA ARG A 300 -6.26 1.17 3.61
C ARG A 300 -6.73 -0.18 3.09
N LYS A 301 -5.82 -0.97 2.53
CA LYS A 301 -6.11 -2.34 2.08
C LYS A 301 -6.75 -3.20 3.18
N ARG A 302 -6.30 -3.04 4.44
CA ARG A 302 -6.81 -3.78 5.59
C ARG A 302 -8.30 -3.52 5.89
N PHE A 303 -8.85 -2.43 5.37
CA PHE A 303 -10.25 -2.03 5.53
C PHE A 303 -11.03 -2.12 4.21
N GLY A 304 -10.63 -3.01 3.30
CA GLY A 304 -11.26 -3.08 1.98
C GLY A 304 -11.14 -1.78 1.18
N TYR A 305 -10.07 -1.02 1.40
CA TYR A 305 -9.82 0.30 0.80
C TYR A 305 -10.70 1.45 1.31
N LEU A 306 -11.41 1.28 2.43
CA LEU A 306 -11.94 2.42 3.19
C LEU A 306 -10.82 3.21 3.87
N SER A 307 -11.05 4.51 4.08
CA SER A 307 -10.14 5.40 4.81
C SER A 307 -10.33 5.26 6.33
N PRO A 308 -9.31 5.61 7.13
CA PRO A 308 -9.46 5.71 8.58
C PRO A 308 -10.65 6.56 9.04
N ASN A 309 -10.91 7.70 8.39
CA ASN A 309 -12.10 8.51 8.68
C ASN A 309 -13.39 7.73 8.45
N GLN A 310 -13.54 7.05 7.31
CA GLN A 310 -14.74 6.26 7.03
C GLN A 310 -14.97 5.13 8.05
N ILE A 311 -13.90 4.49 8.52
CA ILE A 311 -13.98 3.46 9.55
C ILE A 311 -14.33 4.08 10.90
N PHE A 312 -13.68 5.19 11.24
CA PHE A 312 -13.92 5.90 12.50
C PHE A 312 -15.35 6.44 12.57
N ASP A 313 -15.85 7.10 11.53
CA ASP A 313 -17.23 7.62 11.46
C ASP A 313 -18.25 6.50 11.67
N GLY A 314 -18.01 5.31 11.10
CA GLY A 314 -18.86 4.14 11.31
C GLY A 314 -18.93 3.69 12.78
N ILE A 315 -17.79 3.71 13.49
CA ILE A 315 -17.73 3.35 14.91
C ILE A 315 -18.27 4.48 15.79
N TRP A 316 -17.92 5.73 15.48
CA TRP A 316 -18.31 6.91 16.25
C TRP A 316 -19.83 7.04 16.33
N ASN A 317 -20.52 6.85 15.21
CA ASN A 317 -21.99 6.83 15.16
C ASN A 317 -22.62 5.74 16.03
N LEU A 318 -21.91 4.64 16.33
CA LEU A 318 -22.39 3.59 17.24
C LEU A 318 -22.12 3.97 18.70
N LEU A 319 -20.99 4.62 18.96
CA LEU A 319 -20.61 5.09 20.30
C LEU A 319 -21.54 6.21 20.79
N GLU A 320 -21.86 7.19 19.95
CA GLU A 320 -22.81 8.27 20.31
C GLU A 320 -24.23 7.78 20.57
N LYS A 321 -24.65 6.68 19.93
CA LYS A 321 -25.98 6.07 20.16
C LYS A 321 -26.05 5.23 21.43
N SER A 322 -24.91 4.89 22.02
CA SER A 322 -24.81 3.97 23.15
C SER A 322 -24.50 4.69 24.48
N GLY A 323 -24.26 6.00 24.45
CA GLY A 323 -24.01 6.85 25.63
C GLY A 323 -25.16 7.80 25.90
#